data_AF-A0A0F9NHE7-F1
#
_entry.id   AF-A0A0F9NHE7-F1
#
_cell.length_a   1.000
_cell.length_b   1.000
_cell.length_c   1.000
_cell.angle_alpha   90.00
_cell.angle_beta   90.00
_cell.angle_gamma   90.00
#
_symmetry.space_group_name_H-M   'P 1'
#
loop_
_entity.id
_entity.type
_entity.pdbx_description
1 polymer ?
#
loop_
_entity_poly.entity_id
_entity_poly.type
_entity_poly.pdbx_seq_one_letter_code
_entity_poly.pdbx_strand_id
1 'polypeptide(L)'
;GGIETFESCEGGPGHASPDPTIRFHGDAWAGYRAFAVAMEHDLPVLELRRVHDVYGGQLNGPWWALVFRPEVRTLVVEAPKEQP
;
A
#
# COMPACT_ATOMS: atom_id res chain seq x y z
N GLY A 1 17.61 -9.06 -3.14
CA GLY A 1 16.45 -9.79 -2.61
C GLY A 1 15.20 -9.10 -3.08
N GLY A 2 14.37 -9.78 -3.88
CA GLY A 2 13.19 -9.19 -4.52
C GLY A 2 11.99 -9.04 -3.57
N ILE A 3 10.93 -8.44 -4.09
CA ILE A 3 9.60 -8.35 -3.48
C ILE A 3 8.67 -9.15 -4.40
N GLU A 4 8.00 -10.16 -3.86
CA GLU A 4 7.04 -10.97 -4.61
C GLU A 4 5.64 -10.69 -4.09
N THR A 5 4.87 -9.93 -4.87
CA THR A 5 3.47 -9.60 -4.57
C THR A 5 2.55 -10.77 -4.90
N PHE A 6 1.61 -11.07 -4.00
CA PHE A 6 0.62 -12.13 -4.22
C PHE A 6 -0.83 -11.64 -4.07
N GLU A 7 -1.04 -10.45 -3.47
CA GLU A 7 -2.35 -9.84 -3.36
C GLU A 7 -2.25 -8.32 -3.59
N SER A 8 -3.21 -7.78 -4.32
CA SER A 8 -3.44 -6.35 -4.46
C SER A 8 -4.93 -6.08 -4.34
N CYS A 9 -5.30 -5.13 -3.48
CA CYS A 9 -6.66 -4.67 -3.29
C CYS A 9 -6.69 -3.16 -3.52
N GLU A 10 -7.59 -2.68 -4.37
CA GLU A 10 -7.74 -1.24 -4.65
C GLU A 10 -8.39 -0.47 -3.49
N GLY A 11 -9.10 -1.16 -2.60
CA GLY A 11 -9.89 -0.55 -1.52
C GLY A 11 -11.28 -0.08 -1.98
N GLY A 12 -12.06 0.47 -1.06
CA GLY A 12 -13.41 1.02 -1.33
C GLY A 12 -14.59 0.11 -0.98
N PRO A 13 -15.84 0.56 -1.20
CA PRO A 13 -17.05 -0.17 -0.82
C PRO A 13 -17.12 -1.56 -1.49
N GLY A 14 -17.22 -2.62 -0.67
CA GLY A 14 -17.29 -4.01 -1.14
C GLY A 14 -15.93 -4.71 -1.29
N HIS A 15 -14.82 -4.04 -0.98
CA HIS A 15 -13.48 -4.63 -1.00
C HIS A 15 -13.08 -5.25 0.34
N ALA A 16 -12.10 -6.17 0.31
CA ALA A 16 -11.60 -6.87 1.49
C ALA A 16 -10.86 -5.96 2.49
N SER A 17 -10.41 -4.78 2.04
CA SER A 17 -9.82 -3.74 2.87
C SER A 17 -10.43 -2.39 2.51
N PRO A 18 -10.67 -1.49 3.48
CA PRO A 18 -11.18 -0.15 3.17
C PRO A 18 -10.18 0.68 2.36
N ASP A 19 -8.87 0.44 2.55
CA ASP A 19 -7.78 1.20 1.94
C ASP A 19 -7.00 0.36 0.91
N PRO A 20 -6.46 0.98 -0.16
CA PRO A 20 -5.63 0.29 -1.13
C PRO A 20 -4.44 -0.41 -0.46
N THR A 21 -4.28 -1.70 -0.70
CA THR A 21 -3.32 -2.54 0.01
C THR A 21 -2.64 -3.51 -0.94
N ILE A 22 -1.32 -3.64 -0.86
CA ILE A 22 -0.56 -4.73 -1.46
C ILE A 22 0.01 -5.65 -0.39
N ARG A 23 -0.04 -6.97 -0.60
CA ARG A 23 0.64 -7.97 0.24
C ARG A 23 1.70 -8.72 -0.55
N PHE A 24 2.83 -8.96 0.12
CA PHE A 24 3.99 -9.56 -0.52
C PHE A 24 4.84 -10.39 0.44
N HIS A 25 5.53 -11.37 -0.13
CA HIS A 25 6.54 -12.16 0.56
C HIS A 25 7.88 -11.44 0.58
N GLY A 26 8.73 -11.83 1.53
CA GLY A 26 10.10 -11.38 1.60
C GLY A 26 10.69 -11.44 3.01
N ASP A 27 12.01 -11.25 3.05
CA ASP A 27 12.79 -11.18 4.29
C ASP A 27 12.39 -10.00 5.20
N ALA A 28 13.05 -9.90 6.34
CA ALA A 28 12.85 -8.82 7.32
C ALA A 28 13.12 -7.42 6.76
N TRP A 29 13.81 -7.29 5.62
CA TRP A 29 14.15 -6.03 4.98
C TRP A 29 13.27 -5.70 3.76
N ALA A 30 12.49 -6.67 3.25
CA ALA A 30 11.68 -6.48 2.05
C ALA A 30 10.64 -5.37 2.21
N GLY A 31 10.07 -5.20 3.40
CA GLY A 31 9.11 -4.13 3.70
C GLY A 31 9.74 -2.75 3.59
N TYR A 32 10.95 -2.59 4.13
CA TYR A 32 11.69 -1.33 4.03
C TYR A 32 12.07 -1.00 2.59
N ARG A 33 12.44 -2.00 1.79
CA ARG A 33 12.71 -1.80 0.36
C ARG A 33 11.45 -1.38 -0.40
N ALA A 34 10.32 -2.04 -0.13
CA ALA A 34 9.04 -1.70 -0.75
C ALA A 34 8.61 -0.27 -0.37
N PHE A 35 8.79 0.09 0.90
CA PHE A 35 8.50 1.44 1.41
C PHE A 35 9.37 2.50 0.74
N ALA A 36 10.68 2.27 0.63
CA ALA A 36 11.60 3.20 -0.04
C ALA A 36 11.16 3.46 -1.49
N VAL A 37 10.87 2.41 -2.26
CA VAL A 37 10.36 2.53 -3.64
C VAL A 37 9.05 3.32 -3.67
N ALA A 38 8.11 3.05 -2.76
CA ALA A 38 6.85 3.78 -2.72
C ALA A 38 7.05 5.29 -2.46
N MET A 39 7.96 5.63 -1.54
CA MET A 39 8.30 7.03 -1.26
C MET A 39 9.02 7.71 -2.43
N GLU A 40 9.91 7.00 -3.14
CA GLU A 40 10.59 7.51 -4.35
C GLU A 40 9.62 7.82 -5.50
N HIS A 41 8.43 7.21 -5.49
CA HIS A 41 7.38 7.40 -6.48
C HIS A 41 6.21 8.28 -5.99
N ASP A 42 6.40 9.02 -4.89
CA ASP A 42 5.39 9.90 -4.29
C ASP A 42 4.05 9.17 -3.99
N LEU A 43 4.10 7.86 -3.72
CA LEU A 43 2.90 7.11 -3.39
C LEU A 43 2.44 7.46 -1.96
N PRO A 44 1.13 7.61 -1.72
CA PRO A 44 0.60 8.07 -0.44
C PRO A 44 0.57 6.95 0.60
N VAL A 45 1.74 6.48 1.05
CA VAL A 45 1.81 5.40 2.04
C VAL A 45 1.12 5.81 3.34
N LEU A 46 0.19 4.97 3.80
CA LEU A 46 -0.52 5.11 5.05
C LEU A 46 0.12 4.25 6.16
N GLU A 47 0.43 3.00 5.84
CA GLU A 47 0.93 2.02 6.83
C GLU A 47 1.83 0.97 6.17
N LEU A 48 2.90 0.55 6.87
CA LEU A 48 3.64 -0.67 6.57
C LEU A 48 3.55 -1.59 7.79
N ARG A 49 3.08 -2.82 7.59
CA ARG A 49 2.87 -3.78 8.68
C ARG A 49 3.28 -5.20 8.35
N ARG A 50 3.57 -5.97 9.40
CA ARG A 50 3.76 -7.41 9.35
C ARG A 50 2.46 -8.10 9.77
N VAL A 51 1.90 -8.93 8.91
CA VAL A 51 0.59 -9.55 9.14
C VAL A 51 0.74 -11.07 9.22
N HIS A 52 0.04 -11.65 10.19
CA HIS A 52 -0.28 -13.08 10.21
C HIS A 52 -1.79 -13.23 10.14
N ASP A 53 -2.26 -14.13 9.28
CA ASP A 53 -3.67 -14.51 9.30
C ASP A 53 -3.87 -15.72 10.23
N VAL A 54 -5.09 -15.87 10.75
CA VAL A 54 -5.49 -17.08 11.48
C VAL A 54 -6.46 -17.86 10.62
N TYR A 55 -6.05 -19.07 10.22
CA TYR A 55 -6.89 -19.98 9.46
C TYR A 55 -6.85 -21.36 10.09
N GLY A 56 -8.03 -21.96 10.35
CA GLY A 56 -8.12 -23.26 11.02
C GLY A 56 -7.50 -23.28 12.43
N GLY A 57 -7.45 -22.14 13.13
CA GLY A 57 -6.80 -22.01 14.43
C GLY A 57 -5.26 -21.93 14.38
N GLN A 58 -4.67 -21.81 13.20
CA GLN A 58 -3.21 -21.70 13.00
C GLN A 58 -2.82 -20.35 12.42
N LEU A 59 -1.67 -19.84 12.85
CA LEU A 59 -1.05 -18.65 12.25
C LEU A 59 -0.48 -19.00 10.87
N ASN A 60 -0.80 -18.17 9.88
CA ASN A 60 -0.26 -18.22 8.52
C ASN A 60 0.51 -16.94 8.23
N GLY A 61 1.60 -17.04 7.47
CA GLY A 61 2.54 -15.95 7.21
C GLY A 61 3.81 -16.04 8.07
N PRO A 62 4.49 -14.92 8.39
CA PRO A 62 4.06 -13.54 8.13
C PRO A 62 4.30 -13.06 6.70
N TRP A 63 3.41 -12.22 6.17
CA TRP A 63 3.65 -11.41 4.95
C TRP A 63 3.68 -9.91 5.27
N TRP A 64 4.28 -9.12 4.38
CA TRP A 64 4.27 -7.66 4.48
C TRP A 64 2.96 -7.18 3.89
N ALA A 65 2.37 -6.14 4.48
CA ALA A 65 1.32 -5.37 3.85
C ALA A 65 1.72 -3.90 3.82
N LEU A 66 1.65 -3.31 2.63
CA LEU A 66 1.85 -1.89 2.41
C LEU A 66 0.49 -1.29 2.02
N VAL A 67 0.01 -0.38 2.85
CA VAL A 67 -1.30 0.27 2.73
C VAL A 67 -1.10 1.70 2.27
N PHE A 68 -1.89 2.13 1.30
CA PHE A 68 -1.88 3.48 0.76
C PHE A 68 -3.15 4.21 1.18
N ARG A 69 -3.10 5.53 1.26
CA ARG A 69 -4.30 6.34 1.46
C ARG A 69 -5.19 6.20 0.23
N PRO A 70 -6.52 6.05 0.40
CA PRO A 70 -7.46 6.17 -0.71
C PRO A 70 -7.49 7.64 -1.13
N GLU A 71 -6.68 8.00 -2.13
CA GLU A 71 -6.73 9.34 -2.71
C GLU A 71 -8.01 9.52 -3.52
N VAL A 72 -8.91 10.38 -3.05
CA VAL A 72 -9.77 11.12 -3.96
C VAL A 72 -8.86 12.10 -4.69
N ARG A 73 -8.47 11.78 -5.94
CA ARG A 73 -7.71 12.69 -6.80
C ARG A 73 -8.52 13.96 -7.08
N THR A 74 -8.41 14.96 -6.22
CA THR A 74 -8.70 16.34 -6.61
C THR A 74 -7.37 16.99 -6.94
N LEU A 75 -6.91 16.80 -8.18
CA LEU A 75 -5.90 17.69 -8.73
C LEU A 75 -6.57 19.05 -8.91
N VAL A 76 -6.47 19.93 -7.91
CA VAL A 76 -6.67 21.36 -8.16
C VAL A 76 -5.42 21.82 -8.90
N VAL A 77 -5.48 21.76 -10.23
CA VAL A 77 -4.57 22.55 -11.06
C VAL A 77 -5.04 24.00 -10.90
N GLU A 78 -4.40 24.75 -10.00
CA GLU A 78 -4.59 26.20 -10.00
C GLU A 78 -4.04 26.74 -11.32
N ALA A 79 -4.94 27.18 -12.20
CA ALA A 79 -4.57 27.92 -13.40
C ALA A 79 -3.90 29.24 -12.97
N PRO A 80 -2.73 29.62 -13.52
CA PRO A 80 -2.19 30.95 -13.31
C PRO A 80 -3.20 31.98 -13.82
N LYS A 81 -3.62 32.89 -12.95
CA LYS A 81 -4.47 34.02 -13.31
C LYS A 81 -3.71 34.89 -14.33
N GLU A 82 -4.24 35.06 -15.54
CA GLU A 82 -3.84 36.16 -16.41
C GLU A 82 -4.12 37.48 -15.66
N GLN A 83 -3.05 38.25 -15.46
CA GLN A 83 -3.09 39.62 -14.94
C GLN A 83 -3.00 40.60 -16.14
N PRO A 84 -3.61 41.79 -16.04
CA PRO A 84 -4.18 42.54 -17.16
C PRO A 84 -3.19 43.12 -18.16
#